data_AF-A0A834IE14-F1
#
_entry.id   AF-A0A834IE14-F1
#
_cell.length_a   1.000
_cell.length_b   1.000
_cell.length_c   1.000
_cell.angle_alpha   90.00
_cell.angle_beta   90.00
_cell.angle_gamma   90.00
#
_symmetry.space_group_name_H-M   'P 1'
#
loop_
_entity.id
_entity.type
_entity.pdbx_description
1 polymer ?
#
loop_
_entity_poly.entity_id
_entity_poly.type
_entity_poly.pdbx_seq_one_letter_code
_entity_poly.pdbx_strand_id
1 'polypeptide(L)' 'MLMIWTNFIKFGTPTPIRQEGLDNIIWPILKDNSLYVKIDTNLTVINGTFGELNYNFWDNIYKEYSAEPFPSSKADI' A
#
# COMPACT_ATOMS: atom_id res chain seq x y z
N MET A 1 6.95 -11.78 10.86
CA MET A 1 6.83 -10.30 10.80
C MET A 1 8.17 -9.55 10.92
N LEU A 2 9.05 -9.84 11.90
CA LEU A 2 10.32 -9.10 12.09
C LEU A 2 11.19 -9.01 10.82
N MET A 3 11.31 -10.10 10.05
CA MET A 3 12.16 -10.12 8.86
C MET A 3 11.71 -9.12 7.77
N ILE A 4 10.40 -8.90 7.60
CA ILE A 4 9.83 -7.90 6.68
C ILE A 4 10.36 -6.51 7.03
N TRP A 5 10.25 -6.12 8.30
CA TRP A 5 10.72 -4.81 8.77
C TRP A 5 12.24 -4.69 8.74
N THR A 6 12.97 -5.72 9.18
CA THR A 6 14.44 -5.73 9.15
C THR A 6 14.97 -5.58 7.72
N ASN A 7 14.35 -6.27 6.75
CA ASN A 7 14.72 -6.13 5.34
C ASN A 7 14.41 -4.74 4.82
N PHE A 8 13.24 -4.18 5.15
CA PHE A 8 12.89 -2.82 4.75
C PHE A 8 13.91 -1.79 5.27
N ILE A 9 14.30 -1.89 6.54
CA ILE A 9 15.32 -0.99 7.14
C ILE A 9 16.68 -1.13 6.44
N LYS A 10 17.10 -2.37 6.09
CA LYS A 10 18.42 -2.63 5.50
C LYS A 10 18.50 -2.33 4.01
N PHE A 11 17.44 -2.61 3.26
CA PHE A 11 17.45 -2.67 1.80
C PHE A 11 16.42 -1.77 1.13
N GLY A 12 15.55 -1.10 1.89
CA GLY A 12 14.46 -0.28 1.36
C GLY A 12 13.28 -1.08 0.78
N THR A 13 13.31 -2.41 0.87
CA THR A 13 12.22 -3.29 0.45
C THR A 13 12.04 -4.45 1.43
N PRO A 14 10.80 -4.86 1.75
CA PRO A 14 10.58 -5.96 2.70
C PRO A 14 10.99 -7.34 2.20
N THR A 15 10.99 -7.57 0.88
CA THR A 15 11.44 -8.83 0.27
C THR A 15 12.45 -8.56 -0.86
N PRO A 16 13.75 -8.36 -0.52
CA PRO A 16 14.78 -8.05 -1.52
C PRO A 16 15.07 -9.23 -2.46
N ILE A 17 14.80 -10.46 -1.99
CA ILE A 17 14.91 -11.70 -2.75
C ILE A 17 13.71 -12.60 -2.45
N ARG A 18 13.39 -13.52 -3.36
CA ARG A 18 12.41 -14.58 -3.10
C ARG A 18 13.01 -15.58 -2.10
N GLN A 19 12.28 -15.81 -1.02
CA GLN A 19 12.67 -16.77 0.01
C GLN A 19 11.43 -17.43 0.62
N GLU A 20 11.56 -18.70 0.98
CA GLU A 20 10.46 -19.52 1.49
C GLU A 20 9.82 -18.92 2.74
N GLY A 21 10.63 -18.38 3.67
CA GLY A 21 10.13 -17.73 4.88
C GLY A 21 9.36 -16.42 4.66
N LEU A 22 9.24 -15.93 3.42
CA LEU A 22 8.38 -14.81 3.00
C LEU A 22 7.52 -15.22 1.79
N ASP A 23 7.07 -16.47 1.77
CA ASP A 23 6.17 -17.03 0.76
C ASP A 23 6.64 -16.84 -0.69
N ASN A 24 7.96 -16.71 -0.88
CA ASN A 24 8.61 -16.50 -2.17
C ASN A 24 8.07 -15.28 -2.96
N ILE A 25 7.49 -14.27 -2.29
CA ILE A 25 6.99 -13.07 -2.95
C ILE A 25 8.08 -11.99 -3.12
N ILE A 26 7.96 -11.18 -4.18
CA ILE A 26 8.64 -9.89 -4.28
C ILE A 26 7.62 -8.81 -3.93
N TRP A 27 7.92 -7.99 -2.93
CA TRP A 27 7.08 -6.91 -2.49
C TRP A 27 7.05 -5.85 -3.61
N PRO A 28 5.88 -5.57 -4.18
CA PRO A 28 5.82 -4.73 -5.36
C PRO A 28 6.04 -3.25 -5.01
N ILE A 29 6.62 -2.51 -5.95
CA ILE A 29 6.67 -1.05 -5.89
C ILE A 29 5.32 -0.53 -6.39
N LEU A 30 4.67 0.30 -5.58
CA LEU A 30 3.40 0.92 -5.93
C LEU A 30 3.61 1.94 -7.04
N LYS A 31 2.89 1.78 -8.16
CA LYS A 31 2.76 2.82 -9.20
C LYS A 31 1.42 3.55 -9.11
N ASP A 32 0.44 2.92 -8.47
CA ASP A 32 -0.92 3.40 -8.21
C ASP A 32 -1.41 2.88 -6.85
N ASN A 33 -2.63 3.26 -6.45
CA ASN A 33 -3.22 2.89 -5.16
C ASN A 33 -3.83 1.48 -5.13
N SER A 34 -3.63 0.68 -6.17
CA SER A 34 -4.39 -0.56 -6.40
C SER A 34 -3.57 -1.81 -6.10
N LEU A 35 -2.54 -1.73 -5.27
CA LEU A 35 -1.72 -2.89 -4.96
C LEU A 35 -1.30 -2.89 -3.50
N TYR A 36 -1.40 -4.03 -2.84
CA TYR A 36 -0.89 -4.19 -1.49
C TYR A 36 -0.50 -5.65 -1.22
N VAL A 37 0.26 -5.87 -0.16
CA VAL A 37 0.53 -7.22 0.35
C VAL A 37 -0.39 -7.47 1.54
N LYS A 38 -1.30 -8.45 1.39
CA LYS A 38 -2.08 -8.95 2.51
C LYS A 38 -1.16 -9.82 3.38
N ILE A 39 -1.00 -9.44 4.64
CA ILE A 39 -0.27 -10.24 5.62
C ILE A 39 -1.27 -11.03 6.46
N ASP A 40 -1.29 -12.34 6.27
CA ASP A 40 -2.16 -13.29 6.96
C ASP A 40 -1.34 -14.57 7.25
N THR A 41 -1.95 -15.75 7.17
CA THR A 41 -1.24 -17.04 7.18
C THR A 41 -0.16 -17.14 6.11
N ASN A 42 -0.39 -16.51 4.95
CA ASN A 42 0.58 -16.33 3.88
C ASN A 42 0.62 -14.86 3.44
N LEU A 43 1.75 -14.44 2.88
CA LEU A 43 1.90 -13.17 2.18
C LEU A 43 1.34 -13.30 0.75
N THR A 44 0.32 -12.50 0.46
CA THR A 44 -0.30 -12.49 -0.87
C THR A 44 -0.30 -11.09 -1.43
N VAL A 45 0.19 -10.93 -2.66
CA VAL A 45 0.04 -9.67 -3.40
C VAL A 45 -1.40 -9.59 -3.91
N ILE A 46 -2.11 -8.55 -3.50
CA ILE A 46 -3.49 -8.29 -3.91
C ILE A 46 -3.48 -7.10 -4.85
N ASN A 47 -4.14 -7.27 -6.00
CA ASN A 47 -4.49 -6.18 -6.90
C ASN A 47 -5.91 -5.71 -6.57
N GLY A 48 -6.01 -4.50 -6.04
CA GLY A 48 -7.23 -3.84 -5.60
C GLY A 48 -6.92 -2.80 -4.52
N THR A 49 -7.83 -1.83 -4.36
CA THR A 49 -7.71 -0.82 -3.32
C THR A 49 -8.12 -1.41 -1.98
N PHE A 50 -7.22 -1.37 -0.99
CA PHE A 50 -7.56 -1.83 0.35
C PHE A 50 -8.68 -0.96 0.96
N GLY A 51 -9.76 -1.60 1.38
CA GLY A 51 -10.89 -0.89 2.01
C GLY A 51 -11.60 0.08 1.07
N GLU A 52 -11.64 -0.20 -0.24
CA GLU A 52 -12.18 0.68 -1.28
C GLU A 52 -13.52 1.34 -0.93
N LEU A 53 -14.47 0.59 -0.34
CA LEU A 53 -15.76 1.14 0.07
C LEU A 53 -15.63 2.25 1.12
N ASN A 54 -14.78 2.04 2.14
CA ASN A 54 -14.54 3.03 3.19
C ASN A 54 -13.73 4.21 2.65
N TYR A 55 -12.73 3.94 1.81
CA TYR A 55 -11.95 4.97 1.14
C TYR A 55 -12.87 5.88 0.31
N ASN A 56 -13.70 5.29 -0.56
CA ASN A 56 -14.63 6.03 -1.41
C ASN A 56 -15.67 6.79 -0.60
N PHE A 57 -16.19 6.20 0.50
CA PHE A 57 -17.14 6.88 1.38
C PHE A 57 -16.56 8.19 1.94
N TRP A 58 -15.36 8.14 2.53
CA TRP A 58 -14.74 9.33 3.13
C TRP A 58 -14.23 10.32 2.09
N ASP A 59 -13.67 9.82 0.98
CA ASP A 59 -13.22 10.65 -0.14
C ASP A 59 -14.40 11.42 -0.77
N ASN A 60 -15.57 10.80 -0.89
CA ASN A 60 -16.78 11.47 -1.36
C ASN A 60 -17.26 12.56 -0.39
N ILE A 61 -17.32 12.28 0.91
CA ILE A 61 -17.68 13.28 1.93
C ILE A 61 -16.70 14.47 1.87
N TYR A 62 -15.41 14.18 1.77
CA TYR A 62 -14.39 15.23 1.68
C TYR A 62 -14.58 16.08 0.42
N LYS A 63 -14.77 15.46 -0.75
CA LYS A 63 -14.99 16.15 -2.01
C LYS A 63 -16.27 17.00 -2.03
N GLU A 64 -17.34 16.53 -1.39
CA GLU A 64 -18.64 17.20 -1.40
C GLU A 64 -18.73 18.34 -0.38
N TYR A 65 -18.09 18.20 0.78
CA TYR A 65 -18.31 19.10 1.92
C TYR A 65 -17.06 19.83 2.42
N SER A 66 -15.86 19.56 1.88
CA SER A 66 -14.70 20.39 2.22
C SER A 66 -14.85 21.77 1.56
N ALA A 67 -15.05 22.80 2.38
CA ALA A 67 -14.89 24.17 1.94
C ALA A 67 -13.38 24.38 1.68
N GLU A 68 -12.93 24.23 0.44
CA GLU A 68 -11.51 24.31 0.06
C GLU A 68 -10.82 25.51 0.74
N PRO A 69 -9.86 25.30 1.65
CA PRO A 69 -8.93 26.36 2.03
C PRO A 69 -7.70 26.37 1.12
N PHE A 70 -7.44 25.28 0.37
CA PHE A 70 -6.30 25.15 -0.53
C PHE A 70 -6.65 24.32 -1.76
N PRO A 71 -6.30 24.78 -2.98
CA PRO A 71 -6.47 23.99 -4.19
C PRO A 71 -5.65 22.72 -4.06
N SER A 72 -6.24 21.59 -4.45
CA SER A 72 -5.54 20.30 -4.54
C SER A 72 -4.36 20.43 -5.51
N SER A 73 -3.17 20.72 -4.99
CA SER A 73 -1.95 20.45 -5.73
C SER A 73 -1.94 18.94 -5.90
N LYS A 74 -2.18 18.47 -7.13
CA LYS A 74 -1.73 17.16 -7.54
C LYS A 74 -0.32 17.00 -6.98
N ALA A 75 -0.13 16.01 -6.12
CA ALA A 75 1.20 15.68 -5.65
C ALA A 75 1.98 15.24 -6.90
N ASP A 76 2.76 16.18 -7.43
CA ASP A 76 3.81 15.90 -8.39
C ASP A 76 4.86 15.05 -7.65
N ILE A 77 4.71 13.73 -7.75
CA ILE A 77 5.76 12.75 -7.45
C ILE A 77 5.72 11.70 -8.56
#